data_AF-L0HIK7-F1
#
_entry.id   AF-L0HIK7-F1
#
_cell.length_a   1.000
_cell.length_b   1.000
_cell.length_c   1.000
_cell.angle_alpha   90.00
_cell.angle_beta   90.00
_cell.angle_gamma   90.00
#
_symmetry.space_group_name_H-M   'P 1'
#
loop_
_entity.id
_entity.type
_entity.pdbx_description
1 polymer ?
#
loop_
_entity_poly.entity_id
_entity_poly.type
_entity_poly.pdbx_seq_one_letter_code
_entity_poly.pdbx_strand_id
1 'polypeptide(L)'
;MRCRSHSLGWVFATRMIGIICLLIAIVLANILTHYVENPVFISAVTFINGNFWLLILIALILMVGDVFAAFPFPFNLPAPIITAFGSVFCIMFLLRIFQWTDTVTSTTLSPLFSFLAPIIATMVFLIVLVSGYYAILRQLWLQSRAGEVPAEGQVLHGTPSTGTGPNPTGVTDAKTWEEIGAEFRLMLYDIIHRFRQEIRKNQ
;
A
#
# COMPACT_ATOMS: atom_id res chain seq x y z
N MET A 1 8.38 18.94 12.80
CA MET A 1 7.12 18.84 12.03
C MET A 1 6.25 17.78 12.69
N ARG A 2 5.05 18.15 13.15
CA ARG A 2 4.13 17.29 13.91
C ARG A 2 3.43 16.36 12.91
N CYS A 3 3.85 15.10 12.81
CA CYS A 3 3.14 14.10 12.00
C CYS A 3 1.74 13.90 12.58
N ARG A 4 0.74 14.54 11.97
CA ARG A 4 -0.66 14.27 12.23
C ARG A 4 -0.88 12.81 11.81
N SER A 5 -1.10 11.91 12.76
CA SER A 5 -1.56 10.56 12.45
C SER A 5 -2.86 10.72 11.67
N HIS A 6 -2.79 10.55 10.35
CA HIS A 6 -3.99 10.58 9.53
C HIS A 6 -4.87 9.43 10.04
N SER A 7 -5.99 9.78 10.65
CA SER A 7 -6.97 8.79 11.10
C SER A 7 -7.31 7.88 9.93
N LEU A 8 -7.50 6.58 10.18
CA LEU A 8 -7.95 5.62 9.17
C LEU A 8 -9.15 6.15 8.37
N GLY A 9 -10.06 6.86 9.07
CA GLY A 9 -11.23 7.50 8.45
C GLY A 9 -10.86 8.59 7.44
N TRP A 10 -9.75 9.30 7.63
CA TRP A 10 -9.26 10.28 6.66
C TRP A 10 -8.77 9.61 5.38
N VAL A 11 -7.97 8.54 5.49
CA VAL A 11 -7.48 7.80 4.32
C VAL A 11 -8.67 7.25 3.53
N PHE A 12 -9.60 6.59 4.22
CA PHE A 12 -10.83 6.10 3.62
C PHE A 12 -11.63 7.21 2.92
N ALA A 13 -11.87 8.34 3.58
CA ALA A 13 -12.62 9.46 3.00
C ALA A 13 -11.93 10.03 1.74
N THR A 14 -10.60 10.19 1.76
CA THR A 14 -9.84 10.69 0.60
C THR A 14 -9.85 9.74 -0.60
N ARG A 15 -9.97 8.42 -0.37
CA ARG A 15 -10.11 7.46 -1.47
C ARG A 15 -11.55 7.38 -1.97
N MET A 16 -12.53 7.44 -1.08
CA MET A 16 -13.94 7.48 -1.44
C MET A 16 -14.28 8.69 -2.31
N ILE A 17 -13.78 9.88 -1.97
CA ILE A 17 -14.01 11.06 -2.82
C ILE A 17 -13.43 10.86 -4.23
N GLY A 18 -12.26 10.23 -4.36
CA GLY A 18 -11.69 9.92 -5.67
C GLY A 18 -12.58 8.99 -6.50
N ILE A 19 -13.15 7.96 -5.87
CA ILE A 19 -14.08 7.02 -6.50
C ILE A 19 -15.36 7.74 -6.94
N ILE A 20 -15.96 8.52 -6.03
CA ILE A 20 -17.17 9.29 -6.33
C ILE A 20 -16.91 10.27 -7.49
N CYS A 21 -15.79 10.99 -7.48
CA CYS A 21 -15.40 11.88 -8.57
C CYS A 21 -15.26 11.13 -9.90
N LEU A 22 -14.66 9.93 -9.90
CA LEU A 22 -14.54 9.10 -11.09
C LEU A 22 -15.92 8.68 -11.62
N LEU A 23 -16.84 8.25 -10.74
CA LEU A 23 -18.21 7.89 -11.14
C LEU A 23 -18.96 9.08 -11.73
N ILE A 24 -18.86 10.26 -11.09
CA ILE A 24 -19.48 11.49 -11.59
C ILE A 24 -18.93 11.84 -12.98
N ALA A 25 -17.61 11.76 -13.18
CA ALA A 25 -17.00 12.04 -14.48
C ALA A 25 -17.53 11.09 -15.57
N ILE A 26 -17.71 9.80 -15.28
CA ILE A 26 -18.28 8.83 -16.22
C ILE A 26 -19.74 9.15 -16.55
N VAL A 27 -20.55 9.49 -15.55
CA VAL A 27 -21.96 9.87 -15.77
C VAL A 27 -22.06 11.15 -16.59
N LEU A 28 -21.26 12.17 -16.27
CA LEU A 28 -21.20 13.41 -17.04
C LEU A 28 -20.77 13.17 -18.48
N ALA A 29 -19.75 12.34 -18.70
CA ALA A 29 -19.30 11.97 -20.05
C ALA A 29 -20.42 11.30 -20.86
N ASN A 30 -21.21 10.41 -20.22
CA ASN A 30 -22.38 9.77 -20.82
C ASN A 30 -23.52 10.75 -21.16
N ILE A 31 -23.76 11.75 -20.32
CA ILE A 31 -24.76 12.79 -20.63
C ILE A 31 -24.26 13.62 -21.82
N LEU A 32 -22.97 13.94 -21.84
CA LEU A 32 -22.38 14.81 -22.85
C LEU A 32 -22.40 14.19 -24.26
N THR A 33 -22.49 12.86 -24.41
CA THR A 33 -22.65 12.22 -25.73
C THR A 33 -23.95 12.61 -26.42
N HIS A 34 -24.96 13.07 -25.68
CA HIS A 34 -26.22 13.55 -26.26
C HIS A 34 -26.10 14.97 -26.84
N TYR A 35 -25.06 15.71 -26.44
CA TYR A 35 -24.84 17.10 -26.86
C TYR A 35 -23.66 17.24 -27.83
N VAL A 36 -22.74 16.27 -27.85
CA VAL A 36 -21.50 16.31 -28.65
C VAL A 36 -21.53 15.23 -29.71
N GLU A 37 -21.71 15.63 -30.97
CA GLU A 37 -21.72 14.76 -32.15
C GLU A 37 -20.31 14.49 -32.70
N ASN A 38 -19.33 14.28 -31.82
CA ASN A 38 -17.98 13.92 -32.24
C ASN A 38 -17.78 12.40 -32.14
N PRO A 39 -17.46 11.69 -33.25
CA PRO A 39 -17.34 10.22 -33.24
C PRO A 39 -16.21 9.72 -32.35
N VAL A 40 -15.11 10.47 -32.21
CA VAL A 40 -14.00 10.12 -31.31
C VAL A 40 -14.44 10.26 -29.86
N PHE A 41 -15.19 11.32 -29.53
CA PHE A 41 -15.74 11.51 -28.19
C PHE A 41 -16.70 10.37 -27.81
N ILE A 42 -17.66 10.05 -28.69
CA ILE A 42 -18.62 8.95 -28.46
C ILE A 42 -17.89 7.60 -28.31
N SER A 43 -16.85 7.36 -29.12
CA SER A 43 -16.00 6.17 -29.02
C SER A 43 -15.27 6.10 -27.67
N ALA A 44 -14.70 7.22 -27.20
CA ALA A 44 -14.03 7.29 -25.89
C ALA A 44 -14.98 6.98 -24.74
N VAL A 45 -16.18 7.55 -24.74
CA VAL A 45 -17.20 7.28 -23.71
C VAL A 45 -17.64 5.80 -23.76
N THR A 46 -17.84 5.25 -24.96
CA THR A 46 -18.18 3.83 -25.16
C THR A 46 -17.07 2.92 -24.64
N PHE A 47 -15.81 3.26 -24.88
CA PHE A 47 -14.65 2.54 -24.34
C PHE A 47 -14.64 2.55 -22.81
N ILE A 48 -14.86 3.72 -22.19
CA ILE A 48 -14.90 3.84 -20.73
C ILE A 48 -16.04 2.98 -20.15
N ASN A 49 -17.24 3.04 -20.75
CA ASN A 49 -18.38 2.22 -20.32
C ASN A 49 -18.12 0.72 -20.46
N GLY A 50 -17.49 0.29 -21.56
CA GLY A 50 -17.10 -1.11 -21.76
C GLY A 50 -16.07 -1.62 -20.74
N ASN A 51 -15.33 -0.71 -20.11
CA ASN A 51 -14.35 -0.99 -19.07
C ASN A 51 -14.82 -0.54 -17.68
N PHE A 52 -16.09 -0.17 -17.51
CA PHE A 52 -16.61 0.39 -16.26
C PHE A 52 -16.35 -0.55 -15.07
N TRP A 53 -16.67 -1.83 -15.21
CA TRP A 53 -16.44 -2.83 -14.17
C TRP A 53 -14.97 -2.99 -13.80
N LEU A 54 -14.07 -2.90 -14.78
CA LEU A 54 -12.62 -2.94 -14.54
C LEU A 54 -12.16 -1.72 -13.74
N LEU A 55 -12.67 -0.52 -14.05
CA LEU A 55 -12.37 0.70 -13.30
C LEU A 55 -12.86 0.62 -11.85
N ILE A 56 -14.07 0.10 -11.62
CA ILE A 56 -14.59 -0.14 -10.27
C ILE A 56 -13.74 -1.15 -9.51
N LEU A 57 -13.34 -2.24 -10.16
CA LEU A 57 -12.48 -3.26 -9.56
C LEU A 57 -11.12 -2.68 -9.15
N ILE A 58 -10.46 -1.94 -10.04
CA ILE A 58 -9.19 -1.25 -9.76
C ILE A 58 -9.33 -0.34 -8.55
N ALA A 59 -10.37 0.51 -8.58
CA ALA A 59 -10.65 1.46 -7.50
C ALA A 59 -10.83 0.76 -6.16
N LEU A 60 -11.62 -0.32 -6.11
CA LEU A 60 -11.86 -1.08 -4.89
C LEU A 60 -10.59 -1.78 -4.38
N ILE A 61 -9.83 -2.46 -5.25
CA ILE A 61 -8.61 -3.17 -4.85
C ILE A 61 -7.59 -2.17 -4.28
N LEU A 62 -7.36 -1.05 -4.98
CA LEU A 62 -6.40 -0.04 -4.53
C LEU A 62 -6.86 0.62 -3.23
N MET A 63 -8.16 0.92 -3.09
CA MET A 63 -8.72 1.44 -1.84
C MET A 63 -8.51 0.47 -0.68
N VAL A 64 -8.76 -0.83 -0.88
CA VAL A 64 -8.50 -1.85 0.15
C VAL A 64 -7.01 -1.87 0.50
N GLY A 65 -6.13 -1.83 -0.49
CA GLY A 65 -4.67 -1.74 -0.28
C GLY A 65 -4.28 -0.52 0.57
N ASP A 66 -4.83 0.65 0.29
CA ASP A 66 -4.58 1.88 1.07
C ASP A 66 -5.12 1.80 2.50
N VAL A 67 -6.29 1.17 2.70
CA VAL A 67 -6.84 0.94 4.04
C VAL A 67 -5.91 0.02 4.83
N PHE A 68 -5.42 -1.07 4.23
CA PHE A 68 -4.43 -1.94 4.86
C PHE A 68 -3.14 -1.19 5.17
N ALA A 69 -2.66 -0.33 4.26
CA ALA A 69 -1.43 0.44 4.45
C ALA A 69 -1.51 1.43 5.62
N ALA A 70 -2.71 1.90 5.94
CA ALA A 70 -2.93 2.86 7.02
C ALA A 70 -2.94 2.22 8.42
N PHE A 71 -3.06 0.90 8.53
CA PHE A 71 -2.93 0.22 9.82
C PHE A 71 -1.47 0.20 10.31
N PRO A 72 -1.24 0.17 11.63
CA PRO A 72 0.09 -0.07 12.17
C PRO A 72 0.57 -1.48 11.83
N PHE A 73 1.89 -1.66 11.86
CA PHE A 73 2.49 -2.99 11.79
C PHE A 73 1.93 -3.88 12.92
N PRO A 74 1.56 -5.14 12.65
CA PRO A 74 1.83 -5.94 11.44
C PRO A 74 0.70 -5.95 10.39
N PHE A 75 -0.39 -5.23 10.63
CA PHE A 75 -1.58 -5.31 9.77
C PHE A 75 -1.42 -4.61 8.42
N ASN A 76 -0.37 -3.82 8.22
CA ASN A 76 -0.01 -3.24 6.93
C ASN A 76 0.76 -4.18 5.98
N LEU A 77 1.19 -5.36 6.45
CA LEU A 77 1.91 -6.34 5.63
C LEU A 77 1.16 -6.84 4.36
N PRO A 78 -0.17 -6.98 4.36
CA PRO A 78 -0.92 -7.34 3.14
C PRO A 78 -1.00 -6.20 2.12
N ALA A 79 -0.79 -4.95 2.53
CA ALA A 79 -1.02 -3.78 1.68
C ALA A 79 -0.17 -3.79 0.39
N PRO A 80 1.15 -4.09 0.42
CA PRO A 80 1.96 -4.18 -0.80
C PRO A 80 1.44 -5.21 -1.80
N ILE A 81 0.97 -6.38 -1.33
CA ILE A 81 0.43 -7.43 -2.21
C ILE A 81 -0.85 -6.96 -2.88
N ILE A 82 -1.79 -6.42 -2.09
CA ILE A 82 -3.09 -5.96 -2.59
C ILE A 82 -2.88 -4.82 -3.61
N THR A 83 -2.02 -3.85 -3.28
CA THR A 83 -1.69 -2.74 -4.18
C THR A 83 -0.96 -3.22 -5.44
N ALA A 84 -0.10 -4.24 -5.34
CA ALA A 84 0.54 -4.84 -6.52
C ALA A 84 -0.48 -5.47 -7.46
N PHE A 85 -1.45 -6.24 -6.95
CA PHE A 85 -2.56 -6.75 -7.78
C PHE A 85 -3.38 -5.62 -8.41
N GLY A 86 -3.75 -4.60 -7.64
CA GLY A 86 -4.46 -3.43 -8.15
C GLY A 86 -3.69 -2.71 -9.27
N SER A 87 -2.36 -2.62 -9.14
CA SER A 87 -1.49 -2.02 -10.16
C SER A 87 -1.45 -2.82 -11.46
N VAL A 88 -1.55 -4.16 -11.40
CA VAL A 88 -1.65 -5.01 -12.59
C VAL A 88 -2.94 -4.73 -13.37
N PHE A 89 -4.08 -4.64 -12.67
CA PHE A 89 -5.34 -4.25 -13.32
C PHE A 89 -5.27 -2.83 -13.89
N CYS A 90 -4.57 -1.91 -13.21
CA CYS A 90 -4.33 -0.55 -13.69
C CYS A 90 -3.53 -0.55 -15.00
N ILE A 91 -2.44 -1.33 -15.07
CA ILE A 91 -1.67 -1.51 -16.31
C ILE A 91 -2.51 -2.16 -17.41
N MET A 92 -3.33 -3.16 -17.07
CA MET A 92 -4.25 -3.77 -18.03
C MET A 92 -5.22 -2.74 -18.62
N PHE A 93 -5.77 -1.85 -17.81
CA PHE A 93 -6.61 -0.75 -18.29
C PHE A 93 -5.83 0.22 -19.18
N LEU A 94 -4.60 0.61 -18.80
CA LEU A 94 -3.74 1.45 -19.63
C LEU A 94 -3.45 0.82 -20.99
N LEU A 95 -3.16 -0.48 -21.05
CA LEU A 95 -2.97 -1.20 -22.31
C LEU A 95 -4.24 -1.20 -23.18
N ARG A 96 -5.42 -1.32 -22.56
CA ARG A 96 -6.69 -1.18 -23.28
C ARG A 96 -6.89 0.22 -23.85
N ILE A 97 -6.41 1.27 -23.17
CA ILE A 97 -6.40 2.63 -23.75
C ILE A 97 -5.54 2.66 -25.01
N PHE A 98 -4.33 2.08 -24.98
CA PHE A 98 -3.48 2.03 -26.17
C PHE A 98 -4.13 1.26 -27.33
N GLN A 99 -4.78 0.14 -27.05
CA GLN A 99 -5.53 -0.61 -28.06
C GLN A 99 -6.68 0.21 -28.64
N TRP A 100 -7.44 0.92 -27.80
CA TRP A 100 -8.48 1.83 -28.26
C TRP A 100 -7.90 2.97 -29.11
N THR A 101 -6.79 3.58 -28.70
CA THR A 101 -6.10 4.60 -29.50
C THR A 101 -5.72 4.05 -30.87
N ASP A 102 -5.16 2.84 -30.94
CA ASP A 102 -4.78 2.17 -32.20
C ASP A 102 -5.97 2.06 -33.16
N THR A 103 -7.16 1.73 -32.64
CA THR A 103 -8.40 1.68 -33.43
C THR A 103 -8.86 3.04 -33.94
N VAL A 104 -8.61 4.12 -33.19
CA VAL A 104 -8.98 5.48 -33.58
C VAL A 104 -7.98 6.07 -34.58
N THR A 105 -6.68 5.78 -34.42
CA THR A 105 -5.61 6.30 -35.28
C THR A 105 -5.30 5.43 -36.49
N SER A 106 -5.96 4.26 -36.61
CA SER A 106 -5.71 3.27 -37.68
C SER A 106 -4.24 2.83 -37.78
N THR A 107 -3.56 2.78 -36.64
CA THR A 107 -2.19 2.26 -36.54
C THR A 107 -2.21 0.75 -36.30
N THR A 108 -1.04 0.09 -36.37
CA THR A 108 -0.90 -1.37 -36.21
C THR A 108 0.00 -1.72 -35.02
N LEU A 109 -0.02 -0.90 -33.96
CA LEU A 109 0.88 -1.08 -32.80
C LEU A 109 0.33 -2.09 -31.78
N SER A 110 -0.98 -2.33 -31.75
CA SER A 110 -1.66 -3.22 -30.81
C SER A 110 -1.08 -4.65 -30.70
N PRO A 111 -0.68 -5.34 -31.79
CA PRO A 111 -0.11 -6.67 -31.70
C PRO A 111 1.18 -6.72 -30.86
N LEU A 112 2.07 -5.73 -31.03
CA LEU A 112 3.32 -5.65 -30.26
C LEU A 112 3.05 -5.47 -28.76
N PHE A 113 2.08 -4.61 -28.41
CA PHE A 113 1.69 -4.39 -27.02
C PHE A 113 1.09 -5.65 -26.39
N SER A 114 0.38 -6.48 -27.15
CA SER A 114 -0.20 -7.71 -26.63
C SER A 114 0.86 -8.73 -26.19
N PHE A 115 1.99 -8.82 -26.90
CA PHE A 115 3.13 -9.67 -26.52
C PHE A 115 3.91 -9.10 -25.33
N LEU A 116 4.07 -7.78 -25.26
CA LEU A 116 4.78 -7.11 -24.16
C LEU A 116 3.95 -6.99 -22.88
N ALA A 117 2.62 -7.00 -23.00
CA ALA A 117 1.67 -6.85 -21.89
C ALA A 117 1.97 -7.73 -20.67
N PRO A 118 2.14 -9.06 -20.78
CA PRO A 118 2.42 -9.91 -19.63
C PRO A 118 3.77 -9.61 -18.97
N ILE A 119 4.78 -9.22 -19.77
CA ILE A 119 6.11 -8.86 -19.27
C ILE A 119 6.02 -7.57 -18.46
N ILE A 120 5.37 -6.54 -19.02
CA ILE A 120 5.16 -5.25 -18.34
C ILE A 120 4.35 -5.44 -17.06
N ALA A 121 3.25 -6.19 -17.11
CA ALA A 121 2.42 -6.47 -15.95
C ALA A 121 3.22 -7.17 -14.83
N THR A 122 4.04 -8.16 -15.18
CA THR A 122 4.90 -8.87 -14.22
C THR A 122 5.95 -7.94 -13.61
N MET A 123 6.61 -7.12 -14.43
CA MET A 123 7.60 -6.15 -13.94
C MET A 123 6.97 -5.13 -12.99
N VAL A 124 5.82 -4.55 -13.37
CA VAL A 124 5.10 -3.59 -12.52
C VAL A 124 4.67 -4.24 -11.21
N PHE A 125 4.14 -5.46 -11.26
CA PHE A 125 3.78 -6.21 -10.06
C PHE A 125 4.97 -6.34 -9.10
N LEU A 126 6.13 -6.79 -9.60
CA LEU A 126 7.33 -6.95 -8.79
C LEU A 126 7.84 -5.62 -8.23
N ILE A 127 7.88 -4.57 -9.05
CA ILE A 127 8.35 -3.23 -8.62
C ILE A 127 7.45 -2.67 -7.52
N VAL A 128 6.12 -2.75 -7.69
CA VAL A 128 5.15 -2.27 -6.70
C VAL A 128 5.23 -3.10 -5.40
N LEU A 129 5.37 -4.41 -5.52
CA LEU A 129 5.49 -5.31 -4.38
C LEU A 129 6.77 -5.01 -3.56
N VAL A 130 7.92 -4.96 -4.24
CA VAL A 130 9.22 -4.72 -3.60
C VAL A 130 9.28 -3.33 -2.98
N SER A 131 8.83 -2.30 -3.70
CA SER A 131 8.80 -0.93 -3.18
C SER A 131 7.87 -0.79 -1.97
N GLY A 132 6.70 -1.44 -1.98
CA GLY A 132 5.78 -1.46 -0.85
C GLY A 132 6.38 -2.11 0.39
N TYR A 133 7.01 -3.28 0.26
CA TYR A 133 7.68 -3.92 1.39
C TYR A 133 8.90 -3.15 1.88
N TYR A 134 9.70 -2.59 0.96
CA TYR A 134 10.84 -1.75 1.30
C TYR A 134 10.41 -0.54 2.13
N ALA A 135 9.28 0.10 1.81
CA ALA A 135 8.76 1.21 2.59
C ALA A 135 8.41 0.81 4.04
N ILE A 136 7.76 -0.35 4.23
CA ILE A 136 7.43 -0.87 5.57
C ILE A 136 8.70 -1.18 6.37
N LEU A 137 9.65 -1.91 5.77
CA LEU A 137 10.93 -2.27 6.39
C LEU A 137 11.74 -1.03 6.79
N ARG A 138 11.82 -0.04 5.89
CA ARG A 138 12.52 1.22 6.15
C ARG A 138 11.88 1.98 7.32
N GLN A 139 10.55 2.01 7.40
CA GLN A 139 9.84 2.66 8.50
C GLN A 139 10.12 1.98 9.84
N LEU A 140 10.09 0.64 9.88
CA LEU A 140 10.42 -0.13 11.09
C LEU A 140 11.87 0.13 11.53
N TRP A 141 12.82 0.07 10.60
CA TRP A 141 14.23 0.31 10.89
C TRP A 141 14.49 1.72 11.43
N LEU A 142 13.82 2.74 10.87
CA LEU A 142 13.90 4.12 11.37
C LEU A 142 13.32 4.27 12.78
N GLN A 143 12.22 3.57 13.10
CA GLN A 143 11.62 3.60 14.44
C GLN A 143 12.55 2.96 15.49
N SER A 144 13.18 1.84 15.18
CA SER A 144 14.15 1.21 16.10
C SER A 144 15.32 2.14 16.42
N ARG A 145 15.89 2.79 15.40
CA ARG A 145 17.05 3.68 15.58
C ARG A 145 16.73 4.97 16.35
N ALA A 146 15.48 5.43 16.30
CA ALA A 146 15.02 6.59 17.06
C ALA A 146 14.79 6.28 18.55
N GLY A 147 14.62 4.99 18.91
CA GLY A 147 14.48 4.53 20.30
C GLY A 147 15.81 4.41 21.06
N GLU A 148 16.95 4.51 20.37
CA GLU A 148 18.29 4.30 20.93
C GLU A 148 19.05 5.58 21.29
N VAL A 149 18.44 6.78 21.19
CA VAL A 149 19.09 8.00 21.70
C VAL A 149 19.13 7.91 23.23
N PRO A 150 20.31 7.78 23.87
CA PRO A 150 20.40 7.76 25.31
C PRO A 150 19.94 9.13 25.81
N ALA A 151 19.01 9.12 26.77
CA ALA A 151 18.74 10.28 27.59
C ALA A 151 19.96 10.55 28.49
N GLU A 152 21.05 11.06 27.92
CA GLU A 152 22.13 11.64 28.70
C GLU A 152 21.90 13.15 28.85
N GLY A 153 21.52 13.56 30.07
CA GLY A 153 21.46 14.96 30.44
C GLY A 153 20.74 15.25 31.76
N GLN A 154 21.47 15.10 32.88
CA GLN A 154 21.22 15.60 34.25
C GLN A 154 20.16 14.89 35.12
N VAL A 155 20.59 14.19 36.19
CA VAL A 155 20.78 14.81 37.53
C VAL A 155 21.90 14.09 38.31
N LEU A 156 22.70 14.90 38.98
CA LEU A 156 23.92 14.62 39.74
C LEU A 156 23.58 14.16 41.18
N HIS A 157 23.96 12.94 41.61
CA HIS A 157 24.32 12.69 43.02
C HIS A 157 25.18 11.43 43.18
N GLY A 158 26.32 11.58 43.86
CA GLY A 158 27.41 10.61 43.87
C GLY A 158 27.37 9.54 44.96
N THR A 159 28.18 8.50 44.78
CA THR A 159 29.31 8.12 45.66
C THR A 159 30.02 6.89 45.09
N PRO A 160 31.33 6.70 45.34
CA PRO A 160 32.12 5.65 44.71
C PRO A 160 32.12 4.37 45.54
N SER A 161 32.01 3.20 44.91
CA SER A 161 32.52 1.96 45.50
C SER A 161 32.93 0.93 44.44
N THR A 162 34.23 0.66 44.51
CA THR A 162 35.11 -0.36 43.95
C THR A 162 34.51 -1.76 43.88
N GLY A 163 34.76 -2.47 42.78
CA GLY A 163 34.46 -3.90 42.65
C GLY A 163 34.93 -4.51 41.33
N THR A 164 36.14 -5.05 41.34
CA THR A 164 36.88 -5.71 40.25
C THR A 164 36.26 -7.07 39.86
N GLY A 165 36.12 -7.38 38.57
CA GLY A 165 35.84 -8.76 38.08
C GLY A 165 35.59 -8.83 36.56
N PRO A 166 36.11 -9.84 35.84
CA PRO A 166 36.45 -9.71 34.41
C PRO A 166 35.34 -10.17 33.44
N ASN A 167 35.36 -9.53 32.26
CA ASN A 167 34.71 -9.96 31.01
C ASN A 167 35.03 -11.42 30.64
N PRO A 168 34.09 -12.09 29.95
CA PRO A 168 34.47 -12.79 28.74
C PRO A 168 33.54 -12.46 27.56
N THR A 169 34.15 -11.87 26.53
CA THR A 169 34.04 -12.24 25.11
C THR A 169 32.70 -12.72 24.54
N GLY A 170 32.20 -11.92 23.58
CA GLY A 170 31.87 -12.43 22.23
C GLY A 170 30.55 -13.16 22.07
N VAL A 171 29.48 -12.40 21.80
CA VAL A 171 28.33 -12.91 21.05
C VAL A 171 28.03 -11.88 19.96
N THR A 172 28.24 -12.29 18.72
CA THR A 172 27.62 -11.70 17.53
C THR A 172 26.11 -11.64 17.77
N ASP A 173 25.63 -10.45 18.13
CA ASP A 173 24.22 -10.13 18.38
C ASP A 173 23.44 -10.04 17.05
N ALA A 174 23.49 -11.11 16.27
CA ALA A 174 22.67 -11.29 15.08
C ALA A 174 21.50 -12.17 15.50
N LYS A 175 20.43 -11.51 15.97
CA LYS A 175 19.18 -12.16 16.37
C LYS A 175 18.74 -13.17 15.32
N THR A 176 18.56 -14.42 15.74
CA THR A 176 18.27 -15.50 14.80
C THR A 176 16.83 -15.37 14.27
N TRP A 177 16.58 -15.79 13.02
CA TRP A 177 15.24 -15.75 12.41
C TRP A 177 14.19 -16.53 13.21
N GLU A 178 14.62 -17.57 13.92
CA GLU A 178 13.77 -18.37 14.79
C GLU A 178 13.33 -17.56 16.03
N GLU A 179 14.23 -16.75 16.58
CA GLU A 179 13.97 -15.85 17.70
C GLU A 179 13.06 -14.68 17.30
N ILE A 180 13.31 -14.06 16.13
CA ILE A 180 12.42 -13.02 15.55
C ILE A 180 11.02 -13.61 15.28
N GLY A 181 10.95 -14.82 14.74
CA GLY A 181 9.69 -15.52 14.49
C GLY A 181 8.95 -15.87 15.78
N ALA A 182 9.65 -16.27 16.83
CA ALA A 182 9.08 -16.56 18.14
C ALA A 182 8.49 -15.28 18.79
N GLU A 183 9.23 -14.16 18.74
CA GLU A 183 8.74 -12.88 19.24
C GLU A 183 7.54 -12.37 18.48
N PHE A 184 7.55 -12.49 17.15
CA PHE A 184 6.39 -12.12 16.32
C PHE A 184 5.15 -12.94 16.69
N ARG A 185 5.30 -14.25 16.89
CA ARG A 185 4.18 -15.13 17.31
C ARG A 185 3.64 -14.75 18.68
N LEU A 186 4.53 -14.44 19.63
CA LEU A 186 4.13 -13.99 20.98
C LEU A 186 3.40 -12.65 20.92
N MET A 187 3.91 -11.69 20.14
CA MET A 187 3.28 -10.39 19.93
C MET A 187 1.90 -10.53 19.26
N LEU A 188 1.78 -11.42 18.27
CA LEU A 188 0.51 -11.71 17.60
C LEU A 188 -0.51 -12.35 18.56
N TYR A 189 -0.06 -13.31 19.38
CA TYR A 189 -0.90 -13.96 20.38
C TYR A 189 -1.44 -12.96 21.40
N ASP A 190 -0.58 -12.07 21.90
CA ASP A 190 -0.97 -11.08 22.91
C ASP A 190 -1.98 -10.07 22.35
N ILE A 191 -1.81 -9.65 21.09
CA ILE A 191 -2.77 -8.77 20.39
C ILE A 191 -4.13 -9.47 20.22
N ILE A 192 -4.16 -10.71 19.73
CA ILE A 192 -5.41 -11.47 19.54
C ILE A 192 -6.11 -11.68 20.89
N HIS A 193 -5.35 -12.01 21.93
CA HIS A 193 -5.87 -12.21 23.27
C HIS A 193 -6.47 -10.92 23.84
N ARG A 194 -5.77 -9.79 23.68
CA ARG A 194 -6.22 -8.47 24.16
C ARG A 194 -7.50 -8.03 23.46
N PHE A 195 -7.58 -8.20 22.14
CA PHE A 195 -8.77 -7.90 21.35
C PHE A 195 -9.97 -8.76 21.80
N ARG A 196 -9.73 -10.04 22.07
CA ARG A 196 -10.77 -10.96 22.58
C ARG A 196 -11.27 -10.55 23.96
N GLN A 197 -10.38 -10.13 24.85
CA GLN A 197 -10.77 -9.66 26.18
C GLN A 197 -11.56 -8.35 26.12
N GLU A 198 -11.20 -7.45 25.20
CA GLU A 198 -11.88 -6.17 25.03
C GLU A 198 -13.33 -6.36 24.52
N ILE A 199 -13.56 -7.30 23.62
CA ILE A 199 -14.92 -7.69 23.17
C ILE A 199 -15.74 -8.28 24.32
N ARG A 200 -15.12 -9.13 25.15
CA ARG A 200 -15.79 -9.79 26.28
C ARG A 200 -16.17 -8.84 27.42
N LYS A 201 -15.46 -7.73 27.56
CA LYS A 201 -15.69 -6.71 28.60
C LYS A 201 -16.76 -5.68 28.19
N ASN A 202 -17.06 -5.57 26.90
CA ASN A 202 -18.05 -4.67 26.33
C ASN A 202 -19.41 -5.36 26.04
N GLN A 203 -19.59 -6.61 26.48
CA GLN A 203 -20.89 -7.27 26.65
C GLN A 203 -21.26 -7.27 28.13
#